data_AF-A0A1W1E626-F1
#
_entry.id   AF-A0A1W1E626-F1
#
_cell.length_a   1.000
_cell.length_b   1.000
_cell.length_c   1.000
_cell.angle_alpha   90.00
_cell.angle_beta   90.00
_cell.angle_gamma   90.00
#
_symmetry.space_group_name_H-M   'P 1'
#
loop_
_entity.id
_entity.type
_entity.pdbx_description
1 polymer ?
#
loop_
_entity_poly.entity_id
_entity_poly.type
_entity_poly.pdbx_seq_one_letter_code
_entity_poly.pdbx_strand_id
1 'polypeptide(L)'
;MKLSNLNIIPTLKDQHQLVTGGIYRWIRHPMYTSVITLCFAFASTNDHKIAQFAMLVLILNLFLKSNLEEKLLIQRFDSYQAYKDKTGQFIPFL
;
A
#
# COMPACT_ATOMS: atom_id res chain seq x y z
N MET A 1 11.77 -4.95 -14.83
CA MET A 1 11.94 -3.93 -13.77
C MET A 1 13.38 -3.91 -13.32
N LYS A 2 14.08 -2.76 -13.31
CA LYS A 2 15.45 -2.65 -12.76
C LYS A 2 15.38 -2.72 -11.22
N LEU A 3 16.12 -3.65 -10.61
CA LEU A 3 16.18 -3.87 -9.16
C LEU A 3 16.65 -2.63 -8.38
N SER A 4 17.37 -1.70 -9.03
CA SER A 4 17.87 -0.45 -8.43
C SER A 4 16.79 0.61 -8.13
N ASN A 5 15.53 0.35 -8.49
CA ASN A 5 14.43 1.28 -8.25
C ASN A 5 13.54 0.93 -7.05
N LEU A 6 13.85 -0.14 -6.33
CA LEU A 6 13.14 -0.54 -5.13
C LEU A 6 13.66 0.28 -3.94
N ASN A 7 12.80 1.13 -3.38
CA ASN A 7 13.11 1.91 -2.19
C ASN A 7 12.22 1.45 -1.05
N ILE A 8 12.83 1.01 0.05
CA ILE A 8 12.12 0.50 1.23
C ILE A 8 11.70 1.69 2.13
N ILE A 9 12.36 2.83 1.96
CA ILE A 9 12.14 4.09 2.66
C ILE A 9 11.12 4.93 1.86
N PRO A 10 10.12 5.55 2.50
CA PRO A 10 9.18 6.46 1.86
C PRO A 10 9.88 7.76 1.46
N THR A 11 10.71 7.69 0.41
CA THR A 11 11.40 8.83 -0.18
C THR A 11 10.95 8.97 -1.63
N LEU A 12 10.38 10.12 -1.94
CA LEU A 12 9.95 10.48 -3.28
C LEU A 12 11.20 10.77 -4.12
N LYS A 13 11.50 9.92 -5.10
CA LYS A 13 12.57 10.19 -6.07
C LYS A 13 12.22 11.42 -6.91
N ASP A 14 13.22 12.17 -7.37
CA ASP A 14 12.99 13.44 -8.08
C ASP A 14 12.22 13.30 -9.39
N GLN A 15 12.27 12.14 -10.03
CA GLN A 15 11.53 11.82 -11.25
C GLN A 15 10.30 10.93 -11.00
N HIS A 16 9.71 10.98 -9.80
CA HIS A 16 8.53 10.16 -9.52
C HIS A 16 7.35 10.66 -10.36
N GLN A 17 6.78 9.78 -11.19
CA GLN A 17 5.54 10.05 -11.90
C GLN A 17 4.39 9.37 -11.19
N LEU A 18 3.27 10.08 -11.04
CA LEU A 18 2.06 9.52 -10.47
C LEU A 18 1.43 8.54 -11.46
N VAL A 19 1.46 7.25 -11.13
CA VAL A 19 0.83 6.19 -11.94
C VAL A 19 -0.57 5.93 -11.41
N THR A 20 -1.59 6.32 -12.17
CA THR A 20 -3.02 6.10 -11.85
C THR A 20 -3.70 5.11 -12.81
N GLY A 21 -2.95 4.54 -13.76
CA GLY A 21 -3.45 3.61 -14.77
C GLY A 21 -3.51 2.15 -14.32
N GLY A 22 -4.29 1.34 -15.03
CA GLY A 22 -4.39 -0.10 -14.80
C GLY A 22 -4.99 -0.46 -13.44
N ILE A 23 -4.32 -1.35 -12.69
CA ILE A 23 -4.76 -1.81 -11.36
C ILE A 23 -4.78 -0.65 -10.34
N TYR A 24 -3.89 0.34 -10.50
CA TYR A 24 -3.83 1.51 -9.63
C TYR A 24 -5.12 2.36 -9.71
N ARG A 25 -5.89 2.28 -10.80
CA ARG A 25 -7.19 2.97 -10.88
C ARG A 25 -8.20 2.47 -9.83
N TRP A 26 -8.01 1.26 -9.32
CA TRP A 26 -8.98 0.59 -8.44
C TRP A 26 -8.46 0.53 -7.00
N ILE A 27 -7.15 0.31 -6.82
CA ILE A 27 -6.49 0.17 -5.52
C ILE A 27 -5.22 1.03 -5.50
N ARG A 28 -5.09 1.93 -4.52
CA ARG A 28 -3.91 2.80 -4.40
C ARG A 28 -2.64 2.03 -4.03
N HIS A 29 -2.79 0.98 -3.21
CA HIS A 29 -1.69 0.15 -2.71
C HIS A 29 -1.89 -1.34 -3.03
N PRO A 30 -1.83 -1.75 -4.31
CA PRO A 30 -2.09 -3.14 -4.71
C PRO A 30 -1.02 -4.11 -4.17
N MET A 31 0.22 -3.63 -3.97
CA MET A 31 1.29 -4.41 -3.35
C MET A 31 1.02 -4.68 -1.86
N TYR A 32 0.52 -3.71 -1.10
CA TYR A 32 0.18 -3.94 0.30
C TYR A 32 -1.00 -4.89 0.43
N THR A 33 -1.96 -4.78 -0.48
CA THR A 33 -3.10 -5.69 -0.56
C THR A 33 -2.64 -7.13 -0.79
N SER A 34 -1.72 -7.37 -1.74
CA SER A 34 -1.21 -8.73 -1.99
C SER A 34 -0.43 -9.29 -0.80
N VAL A 35 0.38 -8.48 -0.12
CA VAL A 35 1.10 -8.91 1.10
C VAL A 35 0.11 -9.27 2.22
N ILE A 36 -0.92 -8.45 2.44
CA ILE A 36 -1.97 -8.74 3.42
C ILE A 36 -2.69 -10.05 3.06
N THR A 37 -3.13 -10.22 1.81
CA THR A 37 -3.82 -11.46 1.39
C THR A 37 -2.94 -12.70 1.56
N LEU A 38 -1.65 -12.61 1.20
CA LEU A 38 -0.71 -13.71 1.37
C LEU A 38 -0.50 -14.05 2.85
N CYS A 39 -0.19 -13.06 3.68
CA CYS A 39 0.00 -13.25 5.12
C CYS A 39 -1.27 -13.76 5.80
N PHE A 40 -2.45 -13.31 5.34
CA PHE A 40 -3.74 -13.80 5.82
C PHE A 40 -3.91 -15.30 5.52
N ALA A 41 -3.60 -15.74 4.30
CA ALA A 41 -3.68 -17.15 3.93
C ALA A 41 -2.74 -18.02 4.81
N PHE A 42 -1.51 -17.57 5.04
CA PHE A 42 -0.55 -18.26 5.91
C PHE A 42 -0.99 -18.29 7.38
N ALA A 43 -1.50 -17.18 7.89
CA ALA A 43 -2.00 -17.07 9.25
C ALA A 43 -3.27 -17.90 9.46
N SER A 44 -4.12 -18.04 8.44
CA SER A 44 -5.34 -18.85 8.51
C SER A 44 -5.06 -20.36 8.43
N THR A 45 -3.93 -20.76 7.83
CA THR A 45 -3.54 -22.18 7.74
C THR A 45 -2.92 -22.69 9.04
N ASN A 46 -2.43 -21.79 9.90
CA ASN A 46 -1.77 -22.13 11.17
C ASN A 46 -2.58 -21.59 12.34
N ASP A 47 -3.04 -22.46 13.25
CA ASP A 47 -3.80 -22.05 14.46
C ASP A 47 -2.89 -21.47 15.57
N HIS A 48 -1.77 -20.85 15.18
CA HIS A 48 -0.84 -20.22 16.10
C HIS A 48 -1.32 -18.80 16.41
N LYS A 49 -1.72 -18.57 17.67
CA LYS A 49 -2.11 -17.24 18.19
C LYS A 49 -1.06 -16.16 17.93
N ILE A 50 0.23 -16.53 17.90
CA ILE A 50 1.34 -15.62 17.57
C ILE A 50 1.26 -15.15 16.11
N ALA A 51 0.92 -16.03 15.18
CA ALA A 51 0.78 -15.66 13.76
C ALA A 51 -0.39 -14.70 13.55
N GLN A 52 -1.51 -14.91 14.25
CA GLN A 52 -2.64 -13.98 14.21
C GLN A 52 -2.28 -12.61 14.80
N PHE A 53 -1.53 -12.57 15.91
CA PHE A 53 -1.05 -11.31 16.47
C PHE A 53 -0.08 -10.59 15.53
N ALA A 54 0.88 -11.32 14.94
CA ALA A 54 1.81 -10.76 13.96
C ALA A 54 1.08 -10.20 12.74
N MET A 55 -0.01 -10.85 12.31
CA MET A 55 -0.86 -10.37 11.22
C MET A 55 -1.52 -9.04 11.55
N LEU A 56 -2.07 -8.87 12.77
CA LEU A 56 -2.64 -7.59 13.21
C LEU A 56 -1.59 -6.48 13.23
N VAL A 57 -0.39 -6.76 13.75
CA VAL A 57 0.72 -5.81 13.76
C VAL A 57 1.13 -5.44 12.33
N LEU A 58 1.17 -6.40 11.41
CA LEU A 58 1.50 -6.16 10.00
C LEU A 58 0.46 -5.27 9.31
N ILE A 59 -0.83 -5.52 9.51
CA ILE A 59 -1.90 -4.67 8.98
C ILE A 59 -1.75 -3.24 9.49
N LEU A 60 -1.55 -3.05 10.80
CA LEU A 60 -1.35 -1.72 11.39
C LEU A 60 -0.11 -1.03 10.81
N ASN A 61 1.02 -1.73 10.72
CA ASN A 61 2.25 -1.17 10.18
C ASN A 61 2.08 -0.72 8.72
N LEU A 62 1.47 -1.56 7.87
CA LEU A 62 1.19 -1.20 6.47
C LEU A 62 0.20 -0.04 6.36
N PHE A 63 -0.79 0.03 7.24
CA PHE A 63 -1.74 1.13 7.29
C PHE A 63 -1.05 2.46 7.64
N LEU A 64 -0.19 2.47 8.67
CA LEU A 64 0.59 3.65 9.04
C LEU A 64 1.53 4.07 7.90
N LYS A 65 2.24 3.11 7.30
CA LYS A 65 3.18 3.37 6.21
C LYS A 65 2.48 3.93 4.97
N SER A 66 1.32 3.36 4.60
CA SER A 66 0.47 3.85 3.53
C SER A 66 0.03 5.29 3.76
N ASN A 67 -0.43 5.64 4.97
CA ASN A 67 -0.83 7.02 5.28
C ASN A 67 0.32 8.03 5.19
N LEU A 68 1.53 7.64 5.61
CA LEU A 68 2.72 8.48 5.47
C LEU A 68 3.07 8.70 3.99
N GLU A 69 3.01 7.66 3.16
CA GLU A 69 3.22 7.77 1.72
C GLU A 69 2.18 8.65 1.05
N GLU A 70 0.90 8.50 1.41
CA GLU A 70 -0.17 9.36 0.90
C GLU A 70 0.04 10.82 1.29
N LYS A 71 0.47 11.10 2.52
CA LYS A 71 0.77 12.47 2.96
C LYS A 71 1.89 13.10 2.12
N LEU A 72 2.94 12.34 1.82
CA LEU A 72 4.03 12.78 0.96
C LEU A 72 3.56 12.98 -0.49
N LEU A 73 2.70 12.11 -1.00
CA LEU A 73 2.13 12.21 -2.35
C LEU A 73 1.20 13.41 -2.50
N ILE A 74 0.36 13.70 -1.51
CA ILE A 74 -0.49 14.90 -1.48
C ILE A 74 0.36 16.17 -1.50
N GLN A 75 1.48 16.19 -0.77
CA GLN A 75 2.39 17.35 -0.76
C GLN A 75 3.11 17.56 -2.09
N ARG A 76 3.31 16.52 -2.90
CA ARG A 76 4.07 16.60 -4.16
C ARG A 76 3.19 16.70 -5.40
N PHE A 77 1.95 16.21 -5.34
CA PHE A 77 1.06 16.15 -6.50
C PHE A 77 -0.34 16.68 -6.14
N ASP A 78 -0.70 17.84 -6.66
CA ASP A 78 -2.03 18.43 -6.49
C ASP A 78 -3.15 17.52 -7.07
N SER A 79 -2.83 16.77 -8.13
CA SER A 79 -3.76 15.80 -8.76
C SER A 79 -3.99 14.54 -7.93
N TYR A 80 -3.19 14.30 -6.89
CA TYR A 80 -3.31 13.09 -6.07
C TYR A 80 -4.61 13.08 -5.26
N GLN A 81 -5.09 14.24 -4.80
CA GLN A 81 -6.31 14.31 -4.01
C GLN A 81 -7.53 13.85 -4.83
N ALA A 82 -7.65 14.32 -6.07
CA ALA A 82 -8.70 13.88 -6.99
C ALA A 82 -8.61 12.39 -7.36
N TYR A 83 -7.41 11.79 -7.31
CA TYR A 83 -7.20 10.36 -7.49
C TYR A 83 -7.56 9.56 -6.23
N LYS A 84 -7.22 10.09 -5.04
CA LYS A 84 -7.54 9.50 -3.73
C LYS A 84 -9.04 9.34 -3.53
N ASP A 85 -9.83 10.34 -3.95
CA ASP A 85 -11.29 10.32 -3.82
C ASP A 85 -11.98 9.28 -4.72
N LYS A 86 -11.30 8.85 -5.81
CA LYS A 86 -11.87 7.92 -6.80
C LYS A 86 -11.43 6.47 -6.61
N THR A 87 -10.46 6.22 -5.74
CA THR A 87 -9.73 4.96 -5.66
C THR A 87 -9.68 4.49 -4.22
N GLY A 88 -9.95 3.21 -3.92
CA GLY A 88 -9.87 2.68 -2.56
C GLY A 88 -8.42 2.49 -2.07
N GLN A 89 -8.20 2.51 -0.75
CA GLN A 89 -6.84 2.38 -0.18
C GLN A 89 -6.26 0.96 -0.35
N PHE A 90 -7.03 -0.06 0.04
CA PHE A 90 -6.68 -1.48 -0.04
C PHE A 90 -7.75 -2.32 -0.75
N ILE A 91 -9.03 -1.94 -0.61
CA ILE A 91 -10.16 -2.63 -1.22
C ILE A 91 -10.77 -1.66 -2.23
N PRO A 92 -11.07 -2.09 -3.46
CA PRO A 92 -11.74 -1.23 -4.43
C PRO A 92 -13.13 -0.85 -3.89
N PHE A 93 -13.46 0.45 -3.93
CA PHE A 93 -14.77 1.02 -3.53
C PHE A 93 -15.10 1.01 -2.03
N LEU A 94 -14.10 0.91 -1.14
CA LEU A 94 -14.26 1.10 0.32
C LEU A 94 -13.70 2.46 0.79
#